data_AF-A0A962DLK0-F1
#
_entry.id   AF-A0A962DLK0-F1
#
_cell.length_a   1.000
_cell.length_b   1.000
_cell.length_c   1.000
_cell.angle_alpha   90.00
_cell.angle_beta   90.00
_cell.angle_gamma   90.00
#
_symmetry.space_group_name_H-M   'P 1'
#
loop_
_entity.id
_entity.type
_entity.pdbx_description
1 polymer ?
#
loop_
_entity_poly.entity_id
_entity_poly.type
_entity_poly.pdbx_seq_one_letter_code
_entity_poly.pdbx_strand_id
1 'polypeptide(L)'
;MEASQSGRGPLAGVRVIELSSTVAGPFCGRLLADFGAEVIKIEPAEGDALRLMGERKDGISLYAASILRNKKLIALDMRRSEAQALVRDLVRQADIFVENFRPGTMEKWGLGYDA
;
A
#
# COMPACT_ATOMS: atom_id res chain seq x y z
N MET A 1 5.70 2.06 26.67
CA MET A 1 5.87 1.87 25.21
C MET A 1 5.57 3.22 24.59
N GLU A 2 6.59 3.92 24.11
CA GLU A 2 6.47 5.27 23.57
C GLU A 2 5.63 5.25 22.28
N ALA A 3 4.66 6.16 22.21
CA ALA A 3 3.89 6.40 20.99
C ALA A 3 4.89 6.79 19.88
N SER A 4 4.93 6.01 18.80
CA SER A 4 5.65 6.41 17.59
C SER A 4 5.14 7.80 17.19
N GLN A 5 6.05 8.69 16.79
CA GLN A 5 5.68 10.04 16.33
C GLN A 5 4.65 9.90 15.19
N SER A 6 3.38 10.12 15.51
CA SER A 6 2.30 10.18 14.55
C SER A 6 2.60 11.36 13.62
N GLY A 7 2.51 11.13 12.31
CA GLY A 7 2.73 12.17 11.32
C GLY A 7 1.90 13.42 11.64
N ARG A 8 2.39 14.61 11.30
CA ARG A 8 1.58 15.84 11.39
C ARG A 8 0.60 15.85 10.21
N GLY A 9 -0.68 16.12 10.45
CA GLY A 9 -1.69 16.25 9.40
C GLY A 9 -3.09 15.80 9.84
N PRO A 10 -4.13 16.02 9.02
CA PRO A 10 -5.50 15.66 9.37
C PRO A 10 -5.76 14.15 9.49
N LEU A 11 -4.89 13.30 8.94
CA LEU A 11 -4.94 11.84 9.08
C LEU A 11 -3.86 11.30 10.04
N ALA A 12 -3.33 12.16 10.92
CA ALA A 12 -2.40 11.72 11.96
C ALA A 12 -2.99 10.60 12.81
N GLY A 13 -2.25 9.50 12.95
CA GLY A 13 -2.68 8.32 13.72
C GLY A 13 -3.54 7.33 12.94
N VAL A 14 -3.94 7.64 11.70
CA VAL A 14 -4.65 6.70 10.81
C VAL A 14 -3.64 5.76 10.17
N ARG A 15 -3.90 4.45 10.22
CA ARG A 15 -3.12 3.41 9.53
C ARG A 15 -3.87 2.90 8.29
N VAL A 16 -3.15 2.82 7.17
CA VAL A 16 -3.66 2.36 5.88
C VAL A 16 -2.84 1.18 5.39
N ILE A 17 -3.50 0.10 4.99
CA ILE A 17 -2.89 -0.97 4.23
C ILE A 17 -3.30 -0.82 2.76
N GLU A 18 -2.30 -0.62 1.90
CA GLU A 18 -2.50 -0.48 0.46
C GLU A 18 -2.03 -1.76 -0.25
N LEU A 19 -2.97 -2.57 -0.73
CA LEU A 19 -2.72 -3.67 -1.64
C LEU A 19 -3.30 -3.30 -3.00
N SER A 20 -2.61 -2.42 -3.71
CA SER A 20 -3.07 -1.86 -4.98
C SER A 20 -1.92 -1.78 -5.99
N SER A 21 -2.26 -1.60 -7.26
CA SER A 21 -1.31 -1.59 -8.38
C SER A 21 -1.49 -0.38 -9.29
N THR A 22 -0.42 0.00 -9.98
CA THR A 22 -0.40 0.98 -11.07
C THR A 22 -0.72 2.40 -10.58
N VAL A 23 -1.65 3.16 -11.19
CA VAL A 23 -1.77 4.60 -10.89
C VAL A 23 -2.83 4.89 -9.84
N ALA A 24 -4.08 4.46 -10.03
CA ALA A 24 -5.21 4.97 -9.25
C ALA A 24 -5.12 4.62 -7.75
N GLY A 25 -4.92 3.34 -7.41
CA GLY A 25 -4.76 2.90 -6.03
C GLY A 25 -3.55 3.54 -5.34
N PRO A 26 -2.35 3.48 -5.94
CA PRO A 26 -1.17 4.12 -5.38
C PRO A 26 -1.29 5.65 -5.28
N PHE A 27 -2.02 6.31 -6.19
CA PHE A 27 -2.30 7.74 -6.04
C PHE A 27 -3.22 8.01 -4.84
N CYS A 28 -4.25 7.20 -4.62
CA CYS A 28 -5.10 7.30 -3.42
C CYS A 28 -4.26 7.15 -2.14
N GLY A 29 -3.45 6.10 -2.04
CA GLY A 29 -2.58 5.90 -0.88
C GLY A 29 -1.57 7.03 -0.68
N ARG A 30 -1.09 7.66 -1.76
CA ARG A 30 -0.23 8.84 -1.66
C ARG A 30 -0.95 10.01 -1.01
N LEU A 31 -2.19 10.30 -1.40
CA LEU A 31 -2.96 11.41 -0.81
C LEU A 31 -3.17 11.20 0.68
N LEU A 32 -3.48 9.96 1.10
CA LEU A 32 -3.61 9.62 2.51
C LEU A 32 -2.30 9.82 3.27
N ALA A 33 -1.17 9.39 2.70
CA ALA A 33 0.15 9.58 3.28
C ALA A 33 0.56 11.06 3.34
N ASP A 34 0.29 11.84 2.29
CA ASP A 34 0.54 13.29 2.23
C ASP A 34 -0.27 14.05 3.31
N PHE A 35 -1.41 13.50 3.75
CA PHE A 35 -2.23 14.02 4.86
C PHE A 35 -1.87 13.45 6.24
N GLY A 36 -0.79 12.67 6.34
CA GLY A 36 -0.21 12.24 7.61
C GLY A 36 -0.56 10.81 8.06
N ALA A 37 -1.28 10.04 7.23
CA ALA A 37 -1.58 8.64 7.52
C ALA A 37 -0.32 7.77 7.41
N GLU A 38 -0.22 6.73 8.24
CA GLU A 38 0.78 5.67 8.06
C GLU A 38 0.30 4.72 6.96
N VAL A 39 0.84 4.87 5.76
CA VAL A 39 0.49 4.00 4.62
C VAL A 39 1.56 2.93 4.44
N ILE A 40 1.14 1.67 4.56
CA ILE A 40 1.97 0.50 4.27
C ILE A 40 1.48 -0.09 2.95
N LYS A 41 2.26 0.13 1.89
CA LYS A 41 2.01 -0.48 0.59
C LYS A 41 2.65 -1.85 0.51
N ILE A 42 1.85 -2.81 0.07
CA ILE A 42 2.25 -4.18 -0.21
C ILE A 42 2.36 -4.32 -1.73
N GLU A 43 3.50 -4.78 -2.20
CA GLU A 43 3.76 -5.01 -3.62
C GLU A 43 4.52 -6.33 -3.86
N PRO A 44 4.59 -6.84 -5.11
CA PRO A 44 5.45 -7.97 -5.44
C PRO A 44 6.94 -7.67 -5.20
N ALA A 45 7.78 -8.70 -5.18
CA ALA A 45 9.23 -8.54 -4.97
C ALA A 45 9.91 -7.75 -6.10
N GLU A 46 9.41 -7.89 -7.32
CA GLU A 46 9.78 -7.10 -8.49
C GLU A 46 9.27 -5.64 -8.44
N GLY A 47 8.38 -5.35 -7.49
CA GLY A 47 7.74 -4.05 -7.28
C GLY A 47 6.52 -3.81 -8.17
N ASP A 48 5.78 -2.74 -7.87
CA ASP A 48 4.64 -2.30 -8.68
C ASP A 48 5.07 -1.89 -10.11
N ALA A 49 4.27 -2.24 -11.13
CA ALA A 49 4.48 -1.81 -12.52
C ALA A 49 4.60 -0.28 -12.68
N LEU A 50 4.00 0.49 -11.76
CA LEU A 50 4.20 1.93 -11.62
C LEU A 50 5.68 2.35 -11.62
N ARG A 51 6.58 1.52 -11.08
CA ARG A 51 8.03 1.77 -11.00
C ARG A 51 8.72 1.89 -12.36
N LEU A 52 8.03 1.48 -13.43
CA LEU A 52 8.52 1.54 -14.81
C LEU A 52 7.90 2.70 -15.62
N MET A 53 7.00 3.49 -15.02
CA MET A 53 6.27 4.55 -15.73
C MET A 53 7.00 5.90 -15.71
N GLY A 54 6.81 6.72 -16.74
CA GLY A 54 7.31 8.09 -16.82
C GLY A 54 8.83 8.21 -16.98
N GLU A 55 9.32 9.44 -16.83
CA GLU A 55 10.75 9.76 -16.98
C GLU A 55 11.61 9.09 -15.90
N ARG A 56 12.82 8.71 -16.28
CA ARG A 56 13.78 8.03 -15.41
C ARG A 56 15.03 8.87 -15.23
N LYS A 57 15.50 8.95 -13.99
CA LYS A 57 16.80 9.54 -13.64
C LYS A 57 17.59 8.50 -12.84
N ASP A 58 18.81 8.22 -13.27
CA ASP A 58 19.70 7.25 -12.63
C ASP A 58 19.04 5.87 -12.42
N GLY A 59 18.23 5.44 -13.38
CA GLY A 59 17.49 4.18 -13.32
C GLY A 59 16.19 4.22 -12.49
N ILE A 60 15.89 5.31 -11.79
CA ILE A 60 14.71 5.46 -10.93
C ILE A 60 13.61 6.23 -11.68
N SER A 61 12.38 5.70 -11.69
CA SER A 61 11.22 6.42 -12.20
C SER A 61 10.87 7.62 -11.32
N LEU A 62 10.87 8.82 -11.90
CA LEU A 62 10.46 10.06 -11.22
C LEU A 62 8.96 10.04 -10.92
N TYR A 63 8.16 9.40 -11.77
CA TYR A 63 6.73 9.25 -11.57
C TYR A 63 6.43 8.36 -10.35
N ALA A 64 7.09 7.20 -10.27
CA ALA A 64 6.98 6.30 -9.13
C ALA A 64 7.51 6.95 -7.85
N ALA A 65 8.65 7.65 -7.91
CA ALA A 65 9.16 8.40 -6.75
C ALA A 65 8.14 9.41 -6.23
N SER A 66 7.44 10.11 -7.14
CA SER A 66 6.37 11.04 -6.78
C SER A 66 5.18 10.33 -6.12
N ILE A 67 4.76 9.17 -6.63
CA ILE A 67 3.58 8.44 -6.13
C ILE A 67 3.85 7.62 -4.87
N LEU A 68 5.06 7.07 -4.70
CA LEU A 68 5.40 6.14 -3.61
C LEU A 68 5.98 6.84 -2.38
N ARG A 69 6.26 8.15 -2.45
CA ARG A 69 6.74 8.92 -1.29
C ARG A 69 5.80 8.80 -0.09
N ASN A 70 6.34 9.04 1.10
CA ASN A 70 5.62 9.02 2.38
C ASN A 70 5.03 7.66 2.78
N LYS A 71 5.17 6.62 1.95
CA LYS A 71 4.72 5.25 2.24
C LYS A 71 5.85 4.39 2.77
N LYS A 72 5.49 3.45 3.64
CA LYS A 72 6.30 2.26 3.95
C LYS A 72 5.99 1.20 2.90
N LEU A 73 7.01 0.46 2.47
CA LEU A 73 6.89 -0.53 1.39
C LEU A 73 7.32 -1.89 1.91
N ILE A 74 6.46 -2.91 1.72
CA ILE A 74 6.81 -4.31 1.99
C ILE A 74 6.53 -5.16 0.76
N ALA A 75 7.40 -6.12 0.50
CA ALA A 75 7.26 -7.04 -0.61
C ALA A 75 6.65 -8.36 -0.13
N LEU A 76 5.50 -8.76 -0.68
CA LEU A 76 4.82 -10.01 -0.37
C LEU A 76 4.34 -10.71 -1.65
N ASP A 77 4.51 -12.03 -1.69
CA ASP A 77 3.92 -12.87 -2.75
C ASP A 77 2.51 -13.33 -2.33
N MET A 78 1.48 -12.65 -2.84
CA MET A 78 0.08 -12.92 -2.49
C MET A 78 -0.44 -14.28 -2.99
N ARG A 79 0.34 -15.04 -3.76
CA ARG A 79 0.02 -16.44 -4.10
C ARG A 79 0.23 -17.38 -2.92
N ARG A 80 1.02 -16.95 -1.92
CA ARG A 80 1.32 -17.72 -0.72
C ARG A 80 0.28 -17.49 0.37
N SER A 81 -0.23 -18.56 0.96
CA SER A 81 -1.23 -18.49 2.03
C SER A 81 -0.70 -17.78 3.28
N GLU A 82 0.61 -17.88 3.55
CA GLU A 82 1.25 -17.20 4.69
C GLU A 82 1.31 -15.69 4.48
N ALA A 83 1.53 -15.24 3.23
CA ALA A 83 1.46 -13.82 2.89
C ALA A 83 0.04 -13.29 3.07
N GLN A 84 -0.97 -14.04 2.60
CA GLN A 84 -2.39 -13.68 2.80
C GLN A 84 -2.75 -13.60 4.29
N ALA A 85 -2.25 -14.53 5.11
CA ALA A 85 -2.46 -14.51 6.56
C ALA A 85 -1.82 -13.27 7.21
N LEU A 86 -0.58 -12.94 6.82
CA LEU A 86 0.08 -11.73 7.29
C LEU A 86 -0.69 -10.46 6.89
N VAL A 87 -1.22 -10.39 5.66
CA VAL A 87 -2.05 -9.24 5.26
C VAL A 87 -3.31 -9.14 6.11
N ARG A 88 -3.99 -10.25 6.41
CA ARG A 88 -5.14 -10.25 7.34
C ARG A 88 -4.75 -9.70 8.72
N ASP A 89 -3.60 -10.10 9.26
CA ASP A 89 -3.13 -9.61 10.56
C ASP A 89 -2.78 -8.13 10.55
N LEU A 90 -2.23 -7.62 9.43
CA LEU A 90 -1.98 -6.19 9.23
C LEU A 90 -3.28 -5.39 9.13
N VAL A 91 -4.26 -5.90 8.38
CA VAL A 91 -5.57 -5.26 8.19
C VAL A 91 -6.35 -5.14 9.50
N ARG A 92 -6.23 -6.11 10.41
CA ARG A 92 -6.84 -6.04 11.76
C ARG A 92 -6.40 -4.83 12.60
N GLN A 93 -5.28 -4.21 12.24
CA GLN A 93 -4.72 -3.05 12.92
C GLN A 93 -4.85 -1.77 12.08
N ALA A 94 -5.53 -1.82 10.94
CA ALA A 94 -5.66 -0.73 10.01
C ALA A 94 -7.05 -0.09 10.09
N ASP A 95 -7.11 1.21 9.83
CA ASP A 95 -8.37 1.94 9.73
C ASP A 95 -8.92 1.92 8.30
N ILE A 96 -8.03 1.83 7.31
CA ILE A 96 -8.38 1.88 5.89
C ILE A 96 -7.62 0.78 5.14
N PHE A 97 -8.34 0.09 4.25
CA PHE A 97 -7.77 -0.83 3.27
C PHE A 97 -8.01 -0.30 1.86
N VAL A 98 -6.96 -0.24 1.03
CA VAL A 98 -7.03 0.26 -0.36
C VAL A 98 -6.62 -0.85 -1.33
N GLU A 99 -7.51 -1.18 -2.27
CA GLU A 99 -7.26 -2.11 -3.36
C GLU A 99 -7.86 -1.61 -4.69
N ASN A 100 -7.35 -2.12 -5.81
CA ASN A 100 -7.90 -1.82 -7.15
C ASN A 100 -7.73 -2.99 -8.13
N PHE A 101 -7.80 -4.22 -7.64
CA PHE A 101 -7.68 -5.41 -8.50
C PHE A 101 -8.96 -5.68 -9.27
N ARG A 102 -8.89 -6.65 -10.18
CA ARG A 102 -10.09 -7.15 -10.86
C ARG A 102 -11.04 -7.77 -9.82
N PRO A 103 -12.37 -7.60 -9.97
CA PRO A 103 -13.36 -8.25 -9.11
C PRO A 103 -13.08 -9.75 -8.96
N GLY A 104 -13.22 -10.28 -7.74
CA GLY A 104 -12.94 -11.69 -7.43
C GLY A 104 -11.49 -11.99 -7.05
N THR A 105 -10.55 -11.04 -7.15
CA THR A 105 -9.14 -11.27 -6.78
C THR A 105 -8.96 -11.36 -5.27
N MET A 106 -9.57 -10.43 -4.54
CA MET A 106 -9.45 -10.33 -3.09
C MET A 106 -10.13 -11.49 -2.38
N GLU A 107 -11.27 -11.94 -2.90
CA GLU A 107 -12.04 -13.09 -2.42
C GLU A 107 -11.23 -14.39 -2.53
N LYS A 108 -10.50 -14.58 -3.65
CA LYS A 108 -9.61 -15.73 -3.84
C LYS A 108 -8.47 -15.79 -2.81
N TRP A 109 -8.11 -14.65 -2.23
CA TRP A 109 -7.08 -14.54 -1.19
C TRP A 109 -7.66 -14.53 0.23
N GLY A 110 -8.99 -14.62 0.37
CA GLY A 110 -9.66 -14.49 1.66
C GLY A 110 -9.43 -13.12 2.29
N LEU A 111 -9.52 -12.07 1.46
CA LEU A 111 -9.36 -10.65 1.79
C LEU A 111 -10.50 -9.82 1.16
N GLY A 112 -11.60 -10.47 0.77
CA GLY A 112 -12.81 -9.80 0.30
C GLY A 112 -13.50 -9.06 1.45
N TYR A 113 -14.53 -8.27 1.12
CA TYR A 113 -15.22 -7.42 2.09
C TYR A 113 -15.80 -8.18 3.30
N ASP A 114 -16.32 -9.39 3.09
CA ASP A 114 -16.95 -10.21 4.13
C ASP A 114 -15.96 -11.14 4.89
N ALA A 115 -14.66 -11.09 4.58
CA ALA A 115 -13.66 -12.05 5.06
C ALA A 115 -13.00 -11.68 6.40
#